data_AF-A0A427YQJ8-F1
#
_entry.id   AF-A0A427YQJ8-F1
#
_cell.length_a   1.000
_cell.length_b   1.000
_cell.length_c   1.000
_cell.angle_alpha   90.00
_cell.angle_beta   90.00
_cell.angle_gamma   90.00
#
_symmetry.space_group_name_H-M   'P 1'
#
loop_
_entity.id
_entity.type
_entity.pdbx_description
1 polymer ?
#
loop_
_entity_poly.entity_id
_entity_poly.type
_entity_poly.pdbx_seq_one_letter_code
_entity_poly.pdbx_strand_id
1 'polypeptide(L)'
;MPPRTPTPPSTSSRASSVPPDRSPTEVTTLLPPSTSHAPTPNPSNPVLAGRHDRKASVGGRSVSGRSVAGSVRGYGAVSKPVPGPVEQAPRVSKVGQRRILTTAPLQIAFFALVALTFASLVLALILFLNTAMDLSGLWPPYRGSGFAEFWIAAIASWIGIGGVLFFSHPSYLFFLTTLLTLLLHLPLSLLALLSPPLRAAHAPLIVIPLSLSALTLFLTLLSNYLVRRARWKESQRITRMLTDAAARERGNPEENISRALVGVQGRGVWGRFVGFLSGVIGLVAGLTGLILVTLLLIDMSIAAYDSSVALPSAFSKLVTVQPPSAAWPINVHLACVDPPNATHFARSQSPYSSGSARTAVFPTILYESSSGVPGSLALLDVPLPPSGPDAVNPGRWLFDLQTQGKVGRVCTWDRPGYGFSQVLNNADLGKVADALWLALKASGETRGREFLLVGEGYGE
;
A
#
# COMPACT_ATOMS: atom_id res chain seq x y z
N MET A 1 -45.54 32.44 -53.32
CA MET A 1 -45.50 32.92 -51.92
C MET A 1 -44.57 32.00 -51.13
N PRO A 2 -43.32 32.40 -50.87
CA PRO A 2 -42.46 31.76 -49.87
C PRO A 2 -42.52 32.52 -48.52
N PRO A 3 -42.38 31.84 -47.38
CA PRO A 3 -42.45 32.48 -46.07
C PRO A 3 -41.12 33.16 -45.69
N ARG A 4 -41.27 34.32 -45.07
CA ARG A 4 -40.20 35.21 -44.59
C ARG A 4 -39.44 34.63 -43.40
N THR A 5 -38.13 34.77 -43.44
CA THR A 5 -37.21 34.67 -42.30
C THR A 5 -37.45 35.79 -41.27
N PRO A 6 -37.42 35.49 -39.96
CA PRO A 6 -37.30 36.52 -38.93
C PRO A 6 -35.82 36.77 -38.58
N THR A 7 -35.39 38.01 -38.74
CA THR A 7 -34.18 38.58 -38.15
C THR A 7 -34.39 38.85 -36.65
N PRO A 8 -33.43 38.51 -35.76
CA PRO A 8 -33.39 39.07 -34.42
C PRO A 8 -32.53 40.36 -34.35
N PRO A 9 -32.76 41.19 -33.32
CA PRO A 9 -32.39 42.60 -33.32
C PRO A 9 -30.95 42.87 -32.91
N SER A 10 -30.42 43.96 -33.46
CA SER A 10 -29.20 44.63 -33.04
C SER A 10 -29.38 45.26 -31.66
N THR A 11 -28.63 44.81 -30.66
CA THR A 11 -28.42 45.54 -29.41
C THR A 11 -26.98 46.01 -29.31
N SER A 12 -26.85 47.33 -29.46
CA SER A 12 -25.68 48.15 -29.19
C SER A 12 -25.72 48.64 -27.74
N SER A 13 -24.53 48.93 -27.19
CA SER A 13 -24.21 49.51 -25.86
C SER A 13 -24.21 48.52 -24.69
N ARG A 14 -23.25 48.56 -23.76
CA ARG A 14 -22.54 49.74 -23.22
C ARG A 14 -21.28 49.27 -22.50
N ALA A 15 -20.19 50.02 -22.71
CA ALA A 15 -18.97 49.93 -21.93
C ALA A 15 -19.23 50.20 -20.44
N SER A 16 -18.55 49.48 -19.55
CA SER A 16 -18.34 49.90 -18.16
C SER A 16 -17.02 49.34 -17.63
N SER A 17 -16.04 50.26 -17.61
CA SER A 17 -15.06 50.50 -16.55
C SER A 17 -14.50 49.32 -15.76
N VAL A 18 -13.26 49.01 -16.12
CA VAL A 18 -12.17 48.47 -15.30
C VAL A 18 -12.00 49.26 -13.99
N PRO A 19 -11.82 48.61 -12.83
CA PRO A 19 -11.08 49.17 -11.70
C PRO A 19 -9.63 48.62 -11.67
N PRO A 20 -8.66 49.42 -11.22
CA PRO A 20 -7.24 49.09 -11.33
C PRO A 20 -6.73 48.22 -10.17
N ASP A 21 -5.63 47.52 -10.49
CA ASP A 21 -4.53 47.06 -9.66
C ASP A 21 -4.67 47.19 -8.13
N ARG A 22 -4.68 46.03 -7.47
CA ARG A 22 -4.10 45.88 -6.13
C ARG A 22 -2.91 44.93 -6.22
N SER A 23 -1.73 45.52 -6.14
CA SER A 23 -0.45 44.88 -5.85
C SER A 23 -0.52 44.11 -4.52
N PRO A 24 -0.11 42.83 -4.46
CA PRO A 24 0.24 42.19 -3.20
C PRO A 24 1.68 42.58 -2.83
N THR A 25 1.82 43.48 -1.86
CA THR A 25 3.04 43.61 -1.06
C THR A 25 3.02 42.54 0.01
N GLU A 26 3.71 41.43 -0.20
CA GLU A 26 4.19 40.60 0.90
C GLU A 26 5.53 39.97 0.53
N VAL A 27 6.57 40.66 1.01
CA VAL A 27 7.95 40.21 1.04
C VAL A 27 8.03 39.18 2.16
N THR A 28 8.17 37.90 1.80
CA THR A 28 8.63 36.89 2.76
C THR A 28 10.05 36.51 2.40
N THR A 29 10.97 37.03 3.18
CA THR A 29 12.42 36.89 3.07
C THR A 29 12.85 35.43 3.14
N LEU A 30 13.62 35.06 2.13
CA LEU A 30 14.47 33.88 2.06
C LEU A 30 15.44 33.82 3.24
N LEU A 31 15.69 32.57 3.66
CA LEU A 31 16.72 32.09 4.59
C LEU A 31 18.01 32.96 4.63
N PRO A 32 18.59 33.22 5.81
CA PRO A 32 19.95 33.74 5.89
C PRO A 32 20.99 32.62 5.69
N PRO A 33 22.20 32.96 5.21
CA PRO A 33 23.21 32.00 4.80
C PRO A 33 24.00 31.42 5.98
N SER A 34 24.49 30.21 5.74
CA SER A 34 25.53 29.52 6.49
C SER A 34 26.79 30.36 6.69
N THR A 35 27.33 30.37 7.90
CA THR A 35 28.76 30.61 8.13
C THR A 35 29.36 29.60 9.10
N SER A 36 30.48 29.08 8.65
CA SER A 36 31.44 28.15 9.24
C SER A 36 32.26 28.75 10.37
N HIS A 37 32.70 27.92 11.32
CA HIS A 37 34.07 27.86 11.89
C HIS A 37 34.11 26.64 12.85
N ALA A 38 34.80 25.55 12.51
CA ALA A 38 36.25 25.30 12.66
C ALA A 38 36.61 24.60 13.99
N PRO A 39 37.70 23.80 14.03
CA PRO A 39 37.80 22.58 14.83
C PRO A 39 38.68 22.74 16.09
N THR A 40 38.69 21.76 16.98
CA THR A 40 39.90 21.42 17.76
C THR A 40 39.87 19.98 18.28
N PRO A 41 41.04 19.31 18.35
CA PRO A 41 41.24 17.96 18.87
C PRO A 41 41.75 17.99 20.32
N ASN A 42 41.59 16.89 21.06
CA ASN A 42 42.73 16.08 21.56
C ASN A 42 42.33 14.97 22.56
N PRO A 43 43.23 13.98 22.77
CA PRO A 43 42.97 12.69 23.40
C PRO A 43 43.54 12.58 24.83
N SER A 44 43.08 11.57 25.59
CA SER A 44 43.90 10.78 26.53
C SER A 44 43.08 9.68 27.25
N ASN A 45 43.24 8.43 26.78
CA ASN A 45 43.87 7.28 27.47
C ASN A 45 43.60 6.96 28.98
N PRO A 46 43.94 5.75 29.46
CA PRO A 46 42.98 4.77 30.00
C PRO A 46 43.29 4.40 31.47
N VAL A 47 42.89 3.18 31.88
CA VAL A 47 43.28 2.42 33.09
C VAL A 47 42.29 2.51 34.26
N LEU A 48 41.60 1.40 34.54
CA LEU A 48 41.71 0.78 35.85
C LEU A 48 41.40 -0.73 35.78
N ALA A 49 42.47 -1.50 35.94
CA ALA A 49 42.42 -2.92 36.26
C ALA A 49 42.11 -3.08 37.76
N GLY A 50 41.18 -3.97 38.08
CA GLY A 50 40.89 -4.39 39.46
C GLY A 50 40.80 -5.91 39.51
N ARG A 51 41.91 -6.54 39.88
CA ARG A 51 42.14 -7.98 40.03
C ARG A 51 42.17 -8.30 41.53
N HIS A 52 41.29 -9.19 42.00
CA HIS A 52 41.44 -9.99 43.22
C HIS A 52 40.59 -11.25 43.03
N ASP A 53 41.19 -12.41 42.79
CA ASP A 53 41.77 -13.37 43.76
C ASP A 53 40.76 -14.41 44.27
N ARG A 54 40.94 -15.62 43.73
CA ARG A 54 40.92 -16.94 44.36
C ARG A 54 40.07 -17.13 45.63
N LYS A 55 39.16 -18.12 45.55
CA LYS A 55 39.05 -19.32 46.42
C LYS A 55 38.04 -20.27 45.76
N ALA A 56 38.50 -21.40 45.24
CA ALA A 56 38.51 -22.70 45.90
C ALA A 56 37.12 -23.36 45.96
N SER A 57 37.08 -24.54 45.35
CA SER A 57 36.13 -25.66 45.48
C SER A 57 35.32 -25.73 46.77
N VAL A 58 34.11 -26.26 46.68
CA VAL A 58 33.67 -27.51 47.33
C VAL A 58 32.21 -27.78 46.92
N GLY A 59 31.94 -29.04 46.56
CA GLY A 59 30.61 -29.50 46.22
C GLY A 59 29.68 -29.56 47.42
N GLY A 60 28.38 -29.64 47.15
CA GLY A 60 27.40 -29.82 48.20
C GLY A 60 25.98 -29.64 47.69
N ARG A 61 25.38 -30.75 47.24
CA ARG A 61 23.93 -30.92 47.24
C ARG A 61 23.40 -30.45 48.60
N SER A 62 22.57 -29.42 48.62
CA SER A 62 21.67 -29.17 49.73
C SER A 62 20.28 -28.86 49.19
N VAL A 63 19.42 -29.86 49.34
CA VAL A 63 17.97 -29.72 49.31
C VAL A 63 17.59 -29.08 50.65
N SER A 64 17.11 -27.85 50.61
CA SER A 64 16.43 -27.16 51.71
C SER A 64 15.40 -26.28 51.03
N GLY A 65 14.09 -26.47 51.17
CA GLY A 65 13.39 -26.74 52.42
C GLY A 65 13.20 -25.40 53.16
N ARG A 66 11.96 -24.89 53.10
CA ARG A 66 11.38 -23.75 53.85
C ARG A 66 11.72 -22.30 53.45
N SER A 67 10.66 -21.61 53.04
CA SER A 67 10.13 -20.37 53.65
C SER A 67 8.63 -20.37 53.31
N VAL A 68 7.67 -20.60 54.23
CA VAL A 68 7.28 -19.85 55.44
C VAL A 68 6.86 -18.42 55.14
N ALA A 69 5.55 -18.24 54.97
CA ALA A 69 4.74 -17.06 55.32
C ALA A 69 3.27 -17.51 55.21
N GLY A 70 2.35 -17.34 56.17
CA GLY A 70 2.37 -16.86 57.53
C GLY A 70 1.30 -17.66 58.32
N SER A 71 1.51 -17.91 59.61
CA SER A 71 0.88 -17.15 60.69
C SER A 71 -0.66 -17.05 60.58
N VAL A 72 -1.36 -18.10 61.02
CA VAL A 72 -2.62 -17.94 61.73
C VAL A 72 -2.57 -18.83 62.97
N ARG A 73 -2.52 -18.19 64.14
CA ARG A 73 -2.64 -18.79 65.47
C ARG A 73 -3.97 -19.51 65.59
N GLY A 74 -3.93 -20.73 66.11
CA GLY A 74 -5.12 -21.53 66.38
C GLY A 74 -5.88 -21.09 67.63
N TYR A 75 -7.17 -21.35 67.59
CA TYR A 75 -7.97 -21.86 68.71
C TYR A 75 -9.01 -22.81 68.12
N GLY A 76 -9.12 -24.01 68.70
CA GLY A 76 -10.10 -25.02 68.31
C GLY A 76 -9.46 -26.31 67.83
N ALA A 77 -9.11 -27.17 68.78
CA ALA A 77 -8.97 -28.60 68.55
C ALA A 77 -10.35 -29.16 68.15
N VAL A 78 -10.69 -29.05 66.88
CA VAL A 78 -11.77 -29.80 66.24
C VAL A 78 -11.07 -30.83 65.37
N SER A 79 -11.44 -32.09 65.58
CA SER A 79 -11.13 -33.27 64.76
C SER A 79 -10.60 -32.91 63.37
N LYS A 80 -9.41 -33.42 63.03
CA LYS A 80 -8.90 -33.45 61.64
C LYS A 80 -10.11 -33.64 60.72
N PRO A 81 -10.50 -32.65 59.88
CA PRO A 81 -11.47 -32.93 58.87
C PRO A 81 -10.78 -33.99 58.02
N VAL A 82 -11.37 -35.20 58.00
CA VAL A 82 -11.15 -36.12 56.90
C VAL A 82 -11.24 -35.25 55.66
N PRO A 83 -10.16 -35.07 54.87
CA PRO A 83 -10.20 -34.21 53.71
C PRO A 83 -11.40 -34.67 52.89
N GLY A 84 -12.43 -33.82 52.83
CA GLY A 84 -13.64 -34.16 52.12
C GLY A 84 -13.25 -34.49 50.67
N PRO A 85 -13.97 -35.41 50.01
CA PRO A 85 -13.64 -35.87 48.65
C PRO A 85 -13.57 -34.73 47.60
N VAL A 86 -13.99 -33.52 47.97
CA VAL A 86 -13.85 -32.28 47.18
C VAL A 86 -12.38 -31.86 46.93
N GLU A 87 -11.43 -32.26 47.78
CA GLU A 87 -10.00 -31.90 47.63
C GLU A 87 -9.22 -32.86 46.71
N GLN A 88 -9.82 -33.98 46.33
CA GLN A 88 -9.25 -34.99 45.44
C GLN A 88 -9.85 -34.99 44.02
N ALA A 89 -10.59 -33.94 43.64
CA ALA A 89 -10.93 -33.75 42.24
C ALA A 89 -9.63 -33.76 41.42
N PRO A 90 -9.45 -34.70 40.46
CA PRO A 90 -8.20 -34.86 39.74
C PRO A 90 -7.90 -33.55 39.01
N ARG A 91 -6.96 -32.76 39.57
CA ARG A 91 -6.46 -31.56 38.92
C ARG A 91 -5.88 -32.03 37.61
N VAL A 92 -6.58 -31.78 36.50
CA VAL A 92 -6.10 -32.05 35.15
C VAL A 92 -4.71 -31.45 35.07
N SER A 93 -3.70 -32.32 35.03
CA SER A 93 -2.34 -31.86 35.22
C SER A 93 -2.02 -30.91 34.06
N LYS A 94 -1.49 -29.73 34.37
CA LYS A 94 -1.00 -28.76 33.37
C LYS A 94 -0.01 -29.40 32.38
N VAL A 95 0.55 -30.56 32.74
CA VAL A 95 1.41 -31.43 31.94
C VAL A 95 0.68 -32.01 30.71
N GLY A 96 -0.58 -32.45 30.84
CA GLY A 96 -1.37 -32.95 29.70
C GLY A 96 -1.68 -31.87 28.67
N GLN A 97 -2.00 -30.66 29.14
CA GLN A 97 -2.29 -29.50 28.29
C GLN A 97 -1.07 -29.04 27.46
N ARG A 98 0.15 -29.20 28.00
CA ARG A 98 1.40 -28.90 27.27
C ARG A 98 1.70 -29.90 26.14
N ARG A 99 1.25 -31.16 26.25
CA ARG A 99 1.59 -32.24 25.31
C ARG A 99 0.92 -32.12 23.93
N ILE A 100 -0.16 -31.34 23.81
CA ILE A 100 -0.94 -31.21 22.56
C ILE A 100 -0.38 -30.10 21.66
N LEU A 101 0.10 -29.02 22.28
CA LEU A 101 0.81 -27.93 21.61
C LEU A 101 2.17 -28.37 21.06
N THR A 102 2.68 -29.52 21.51
CA THR A 102 3.95 -30.12 21.05
C THR A 102 3.77 -31.20 19.99
N THR A 103 2.58 -31.34 19.39
CA THR A 103 2.44 -32.26 18.25
C THR A 103 3.22 -31.73 17.06
N ALA A 104 3.99 -32.60 16.38
CA ALA A 104 4.81 -32.25 15.22
C ALA A 104 4.10 -31.36 14.18
N PRO A 105 2.85 -31.64 13.73
CA PRO A 105 2.18 -30.77 12.76
C PRO A 105 1.89 -29.36 13.29
N LEU A 106 1.60 -29.21 14.59
CA LEU A 106 1.35 -27.91 15.21
C LEU A 106 2.65 -27.11 15.34
N GLN A 107 3.74 -27.77 15.71
CA GLN A 107 5.08 -27.15 15.78
C GLN A 107 5.54 -26.70 14.39
N ILE A 108 5.41 -27.56 13.37
CA ILE A 108 5.75 -27.22 11.99
C ILE A 108 4.92 -26.03 11.51
N ALA A 109 3.60 -26.04 11.74
CA ALA A 109 2.72 -24.93 11.37
C ALA A 109 3.12 -23.63 12.08
N PHE A 110 3.44 -23.69 13.37
CA PHE A 110 3.91 -22.54 14.15
C PHE A 110 5.23 -21.98 13.60
N PHE A 111 6.25 -22.81 13.42
CA PHE A 111 7.56 -22.36 12.92
C PHE A 111 7.48 -21.83 11.50
N ALA A 112 6.71 -22.49 10.62
CA ALA A 112 6.48 -22.01 9.27
C ALA A 112 5.74 -20.65 9.28
N LEU A 113 4.76 -20.46 10.16
CA LEU A 113 4.07 -19.18 10.30
C LEU A 113 5.00 -18.07 10.81
N VAL A 114 5.85 -18.37 11.80
CA VAL A 114 6.87 -17.44 12.29
C VAL A 114 7.85 -17.07 11.16
N ALA A 115 8.33 -18.06 10.40
CA ALA A 115 9.25 -17.82 9.28
C ALA A 115 8.61 -16.95 8.18
N LEU A 116 7.37 -17.23 7.78
CA LEU A 116 6.64 -16.43 6.79
C LEU A 116 6.35 -15.01 7.30
N THR A 117 6.00 -14.87 8.58
CA THR A 117 5.77 -13.56 9.22
C THR A 117 7.06 -12.74 9.22
N PHE A 118 8.18 -13.36 9.58
CA PHE A 118 9.50 -12.74 9.55
C PHE A 118 9.90 -12.34 8.13
N ALA A 119 9.76 -13.24 7.16
CA ALA A 119 10.03 -12.94 5.75
C ALA A 119 9.18 -11.78 5.23
N SER A 120 7.89 -11.74 5.59
CA SER A 120 6.97 -10.66 5.21
C SER A 120 7.37 -9.32 5.85
N LEU A 121 7.80 -9.34 7.11
CA LEU A 121 8.28 -8.15 7.82
C LEU A 121 9.58 -7.60 7.20
N VAL A 122 10.55 -8.48 6.94
CA VAL A 122 11.81 -8.10 6.27
C VAL A 122 11.51 -7.55 4.87
N LEU A 123 10.63 -8.18 4.10
CA LEU A 123 10.24 -7.69 2.79
C LEU A 123 9.54 -6.32 2.87
N ALA A 124 8.60 -6.15 3.80
CA ALA A 124 7.93 -4.87 4.04
C ALA A 124 8.94 -3.78 4.42
N LEU A 125 9.93 -4.09 5.26
CA LEU A 125 10.99 -3.15 5.62
C LEU A 125 11.87 -2.79 4.42
N ILE A 126 12.27 -3.77 3.60
CA ILE A 126 13.07 -3.53 2.39
C ILE A 126 12.28 -2.63 1.41
N LEU A 127 11.00 -2.93 1.17
CA LEU A 127 10.15 -2.14 0.29
C LEU A 127 9.92 -0.73 0.84
N PHE A 128 9.73 -0.58 2.15
CA PHE A 128 9.65 0.72 2.81
C PHE A 128 10.94 1.52 2.66
N LEU A 129 12.11 0.92 2.91
CA LEU A 129 13.40 1.58 2.75
C LEU A 129 13.66 1.96 1.28
N ASN A 130 13.26 1.10 0.32
CA ASN A 130 13.36 1.41 -1.10
C ASN A 130 12.52 2.65 -1.46
N THR A 131 11.36 2.83 -0.83
CA THR A 131 10.52 4.03 -1.06
C THR A 131 11.14 5.32 -0.49
N ALA A 132 11.75 5.20 0.69
CA ALA A 132 12.26 6.35 1.45
C ALA A 132 13.64 6.82 0.95
N MET A 133 14.53 5.89 0.56
CA MET A 133 15.93 6.18 0.26
C MET A 133 16.29 6.10 -1.23
N ASP A 134 15.30 5.93 -2.12
CA ASP A 134 15.47 5.82 -3.57
C ASP A 134 16.59 4.83 -3.97
N LEU A 135 16.43 3.55 -3.62
CA LEU A 135 17.40 2.49 -3.97
C LEU A 135 17.24 2.02 -5.43
N SER A 136 16.74 2.90 -6.31
CA SER A 136 16.36 2.59 -7.68
C SER A 136 17.55 2.20 -8.58
N GLY A 137 18.79 2.37 -8.10
CA GLY A 137 20.00 1.88 -8.75
C GLY A 137 20.30 0.39 -8.50
N LEU A 138 19.68 -0.22 -7.49
CA LEU A 138 19.89 -1.63 -7.11
C LEU A 138 18.65 -2.50 -7.36
N TRP A 139 17.46 -1.89 -7.28
CA TRP A 139 16.18 -2.58 -7.41
C TRP A 139 15.32 -1.91 -8.47
N PRO A 140 14.41 -2.65 -9.14
CA PRO A 140 13.48 -2.05 -10.06
C PRO A 140 12.64 -0.99 -9.34
N PRO A 141 12.26 0.08 -10.05
CA PRO A 141 11.51 1.17 -9.47
C PRO A 141 10.20 0.75 -8.87
N TYR A 142 9.93 1.37 -7.74
CA TYR A 142 8.77 1.07 -6.93
C TYR A 142 7.78 2.26 -6.87
N ARG A 143 8.17 3.44 -7.40
CA ARG A 143 7.41 4.69 -7.22
C ARG A 143 6.19 4.88 -8.11
N GLY A 144 5.93 3.99 -9.08
CA GLY A 144 4.74 4.07 -9.93
C GLY A 144 3.46 3.48 -9.32
N SER A 145 3.51 2.92 -8.10
CA SER A 145 2.56 1.89 -7.63
C SER A 145 1.68 2.26 -6.43
N GLY A 146 1.71 3.52 -5.96
CA GLY A 146 0.90 3.87 -4.77
C GLY A 146 1.26 3.07 -3.51
N PHE A 147 2.49 2.53 -3.43
CA PHE A 147 2.98 1.66 -2.36
C PHE A 147 2.28 0.29 -2.26
N ALA A 148 1.61 -0.19 -3.31
CA ALA A 148 0.82 -1.42 -3.26
C ALA A 148 1.60 -2.64 -2.73
N GLU A 149 2.81 -2.90 -3.21
CA GLU A 149 3.55 -4.13 -2.87
C GLU A 149 4.06 -4.12 -1.41
N PHE A 150 4.40 -2.94 -0.88
CA PHE A 150 4.70 -2.66 0.52
C PHE A 150 3.46 -2.91 1.35
N TRP A 151 2.30 -2.39 0.95
CA TRP A 151 1.05 -2.62 1.67
C TRP A 151 0.69 -4.11 1.69
N ILE A 152 0.86 -4.84 0.59
CA ILE A 152 0.66 -6.30 0.55
C ILE A 152 1.59 -7.01 1.56
N ALA A 153 2.89 -6.67 1.57
CA ALA A 153 3.85 -7.24 2.50
C ALA A 153 3.55 -6.86 3.97
N ALA A 154 3.12 -5.62 4.22
CA ALA A 154 2.75 -5.12 5.54
C ALA A 154 1.48 -5.81 6.06
N ILE A 155 0.47 -6.03 5.22
CA ILE A 155 -0.73 -6.80 5.55
C ILE A 155 -0.36 -8.24 5.88
N ALA A 156 0.52 -8.87 5.09
CA ALA A 156 1.01 -10.22 5.36
C ALA A 156 1.72 -10.29 6.72
N SER A 157 2.61 -9.35 7.02
CA SER A 157 3.31 -9.24 8.30
C SER A 157 2.33 -9.04 9.46
N TRP A 158 1.38 -8.10 9.32
CA TRP A 158 0.37 -7.79 10.34
C TRP A 158 -0.50 -9.00 10.68
N ILE A 159 -1.04 -9.67 9.68
CA ILE A 159 -1.88 -10.85 9.87
C ILE A 159 -1.05 -12.03 10.37
N GLY A 160 0.19 -12.19 9.89
CA GLY A 160 1.14 -13.18 10.38
C GLY A 160 1.45 -12.99 11.88
N ILE A 161 1.73 -11.76 12.31
CA ILE A 161 1.91 -11.40 13.74
C ILE A 161 0.67 -11.78 14.54
N GLY A 162 -0.52 -11.43 14.06
CA GLY A 162 -1.78 -11.85 14.67
C GLY A 162 -1.89 -13.38 14.79
N GLY A 163 -1.55 -14.10 13.73
CA GLY A 163 -1.54 -15.56 13.70
C GLY A 163 -0.57 -16.19 14.70
N VAL A 164 0.64 -15.62 14.85
CA VAL A 164 1.64 -16.07 15.82
C VAL A 164 1.21 -15.77 17.26
N LEU A 165 0.78 -14.53 17.54
CA LEU A 165 0.34 -14.11 18.88
C LEU A 165 -0.89 -14.88 19.36
N PHE A 166 -1.86 -15.12 18.47
CA PHE A 166 -3.09 -15.84 18.79
C PHE A 166 -3.03 -17.33 18.46
N PHE A 167 -1.86 -17.87 18.10
CA PHE A 167 -1.69 -19.28 17.78
C PHE A 167 -2.23 -20.18 18.90
N SER A 168 -1.94 -19.81 20.16
CA SER A 168 -2.44 -20.56 21.31
C SER A 168 -3.93 -20.39 21.53
N HIS A 169 -4.54 -19.26 21.17
CA HIS A 169 -5.94 -18.94 21.46
C HIS A 169 -6.67 -18.50 20.18
N PRO A 170 -7.05 -19.45 19.31
CA PRO A 170 -7.60 -19.12 17.99
C PRO A 170 -8.99 -18.48 18.11
N SER A 171 -9.10 -17.17 17.87
CA SER A 171 -10.36 -16.41 17.86
C SER A 171 -11.22 -16.73 16.62
N TYR A 172 -12.51 -17.01 16.81
CA TYR A 172 -13.44 -17.29 15.68
C TYR A 172 -13.54 -16.12 14.73
N LEU A 173 -13.62 -14.92 15.29
CA LEU A 173 -13.69 -13.69 14.52
C LEU A 173 -12.41 -13.45 13.71
N PHE A 174 -11.23 -13.65 14.32
CA PHE A 174 -9.96 -13.56 13.59
C PHE A 174 -9.91 -14.55 12.41
N PHE A 175 -10.30 -15.81 12.64
CA PHE A 175 -10.40 -16.81 11.58
C PHE A 175 -11.33 -16.37 10.44
N LEU A 176 -12.52 -15.86 10.76
CA LEU A 176 -13.48 -15.40 9.76
C LEU A 176 -12.94 -14.22 8.95
N THR A 177 -12.37 -13.21 9.63
CA THR A 177 -11.77 -12.06 8.96
C THR A 177 -10.60 -12.46 8.07
N THR A 178 -9.70 -13.34 8.53
CA THR A 178 -8.57 -13.85 7.73
C THR A 178 -9.06 -14.63 6.51
N LEU A 179 -10.16 -15.39 6.64
CA LEU A 179 -10.77 -16.12 5.53
C LEU A 179 -11.31 -15.15 4.48
N LEU A 180 -12.04 -14.11 4.90
CA LEU A 180 -12.51 -13.06 4.00
C LEU A 180 -11.35 -12.32 3.33
N THR A 181 -10.28 -12.00 4.08
CA THR A 181 -9.06 -11.41 3.53
C THR A 181 -8.42 -12.31 2.47
N LEU A 182 -8.35 -13.63 2.68
CA LEU A 182 -7.84 -14.59 1.70
C LEU A 182 -8.73 -14.64 0.44
N LEU A 183 -10.05 -14.59 0.60
CA LEU A 183 -10.96 -14.55 -0.55
C LEU A 183 -10.79 -13.27 -1.36
N LEU A 184 -10.58 -12.12 -0.72
CA LEU A 184 -10.28 -10.85 -1.41
C LEU A 184 -8.91 -10.81 -2.08
N HIS A 185 -7.97 -11.68 -1.68
CA HIS A 185 -6.70 -11.80 -2.40
C HIS A 185 -6.88 -12.42 -3.80
N LEU A 186 -7.94 -13.19 -4.06
CA LEU A 186 -8.21 -13.77 -5.38
C LEU A 186 -8.42 -12.70 -6.47
N PRO A 187 -9.38 -11.75 -6.35
CA PRO A 187 -9.53 -10.69 -7.35
C PRO A 187 -8.29 -9.80 -7.44
N LEU A 188 -7.59 -9.53 -6.33
CA LEU A 188 -6.32 -8.78 -6.36
C LEU A 188 -5.25 -9.51 -7.20
N SER A 189 -5.13 -10.82 -7.03
CA SER A 189 -4.21 -11.66 -7.81
C SER A 189 -4.58 -11.69 -9.29
N LEU A 190 -5.87 -11.78 -9.59
CA LEU A 190 -6.39 -11.74 -10.96
C LEU A 190 -6.09 -10.39 -11.62
N LEU A 191 -6.33 -9.27 -10.95
CA LEU A 191 -6.01 -7.94 -11.47
C LEU A 191 -4.51 -7.80 -11.77
N ALA A 192 -3.65 -8.20 -10.83
CA ALA A 192 -2.19 -8.11 -11.01
C ALA A 192 -1.66 -8.99 -12.16
N LEU A 193 -2.28 -10.15 -12.41
CA LEU A 193 -1.86 -11.08 -13.47
C LEU A 193 -2.47 -10.76 -14.85
N LEU A 194 -3.74 -10.34 -14.88
CA LEU A 194 -4.50 -10.17 -16.11
C LEU A 194 -4.36 -8.77 -16.71
N SER A 195 -4.10 -7.74 -15.90
CA SER A 195 -3.92 -6.37 -16.40
C SER A 195 -2.51 -6.22 -16.99
N PRO A 196 -2.36 -6.11 -18.34
CA PRO A 196 -1.05 -5.91 -18.96
C PRO A 196 -0.28 -4.68 -18.44
N PRO A 197 -0.91 -3.51 -18.20
CA PRO A 197 -0.19 -2.33 -17.71
C PRO A 197 0.24 -2.51 -16.26
N LEU A 198 -0.59 -3.09 -15.38
CA LEU A 198 -0.16 -3.42 -14.02
C LEU A 198 0.99 -4.44 -14.03
N ARG A 199 0.93 -5.44 -14.90
CA ARG A 199 2.01 -6.42 -15.04
C ARG A 199 3.30 -5.77 -15.55
N ALA A 200 3.21 -4.85 -16.50
CA ALA A 200 4.39 -4.13 -17.00
C ALA A 200 4.97 -3.16 -15.96
N ALA A 201 4.12 -2.55 -15.13
CA ALA A 201 4.53 -1.62 -14.10
C ALA A 201 5.09 -2.32 -12.85
N HIS A 202 4.53 -3.48 -12.48
CA HIS A 202 4.79 -4.10 -11.17
C HIS A 202 5.44 -5.48 -11.22
N ALA A 203 5.53 -6.15 -12.37
CA ALA A 203 6.18 -7.47 -12.44
C ALA A 203 7.71 -7.33 -12.54
N PRO A 204 8.50 -8.14 -11.79
CA PRO A 204 8.09 -9.25 -10.91
C PRO A 204 7.79 -8.86 -9.44
N LEU A 205 7.99 -7.60 -9.06
CA LEU A 205 7.95 -7.12 -7.67
C LEU A 205 6.62 -7.30 -6.95
N ILE A 206 5.48 -7.35 -7.65
CA ILE A 206 4.16 -7.57 -7.02
C ILE A 206 3.86 -9.04 -6.73
N VAL A 207 4.40 -9.96 -7.55
CA VAL A 207 4.08 -11.39 -7.46
C VAL A 207 4.67 -12.01 -6.19
N ILE A 208 5.87 -11.57 -5.80
CA ILE A 208 6.56 -12.06 -4.60
C ILE A 208 5.76 -11.74 -3.31
N PRO A 209 5.44 -10.47 -2.98
CA PRO A 209 4.67 -10.14 -1.78
C PRO A 209 3.26 -10.69 -1.83
N LEU A 210 2.61 -10.74 -3.00
CA LEU A 210 1.28 -11.33 -3.17
C LEU A 210 1.26 -12.84 -2.90
N SER A 211 2.26 -13.57 -3.41
CA SER A 211 2.39 -15.01 -3.13
C SER A 211 2.72 -15.26 -1.66
N LEU A 212 3.61 -14.45 -1.08
CA LEU A 212 3.97 -14.52 0.33
C LEU A 212 2.79 -14.19 1.24
N SER A 213 1.97 -13.19 0.89
CA SER A 213 0.76 -12.82 1.64
C SER A 213 -0.30 -13.92 1.58
N ALA A 214 -0.57 -14.47 0.39
CA ALA A 214 -1.50 -15.56 0.19
C ALA A 214 -1.08 -16.81 0.99
N LEU A 215 0.21 -17.16 0.95
CA LEU A 215 0.74 -18.29 1.71
C LEU A 215 0.65 -18.06 3.24
N THR A 216 0.94 -16.84 3.70
CA THR A 216 0.82 -16.47 5.12
C THR A 216 -0.63 -16.55 5.59
N LEU A 217 -1.58 -16.05 4.80
CA LEU A 217 -3.02 -16.14 5.09
C LEU A 217 -3.49 -17.60 5.16
N PHE A 218 -3.13 -18.40 4.15
CA PHE A 218 -3.45 -19.82 4.11
C PHE A 218 -2.90 -20.55 5.34
N LEU A 219 -1.62 -20.34 5.68
CA LEU A 219 -1.00 -21.00 6.82
C LEU A 219 -1.56 -20.51 8.16
N THR A 220 -1.98 -19.25 8.24
CA THR A 220 -2.69 -18.70 9.42
C THR A 220 -4.04 -19.39 9.62
N LEU A 221 -4.81 -19.59 8.54
CA LEU A 221 -6.09 -20.31 8.60
C LEU A 221 -5.89 -21.79 8.94
N LEU A 222 -4.91 -22.45 8.32
CA LEU A 222 -4.57 -23.84 8.59
C LEU A 222 -4.15 -24.02 10.06
N SER A 223 -3.29 -23.14 10.56
CA SER A 223 -2.85 -23.13 11.96
C SER A 223 -4.03 -22.97 12.92
N ASN A 224 -4.91 -21.99 12.67
CA ASN A 224 -6.13 -21.79 13.46
C ASN A 224 -7.03 -23.03 13.46
N TYR A 225 -7.22 -23.67 12.29
CA TYR A 225 -8.00 -24.88 12.14
C TYR A 225 -7.39 -26.05 12.92
N LEU A 226 -6.08 -26.28 12.77
CA LEU A 226 -5.36 -27.36 13.45
C LEU A 226 -5.40 -27.20 14.97
N VAL A 227 -5.15 -26.00 15.49
CA VAL A 227 -5.22 -25.71 16.93
C VAL A 227 -6.63 -25.93 17.46
N ARG A 228 -7.66 -25.48 16.76
CA ARG A 228 -9.05 -25.73 17.14
C ARG A 228 -9.38 -27.21 17.17
N ARG A 229 -9.00 -27.94 16.12
CA ARG A 229 -9.23 -29.38 16.02
C ARG A 229 -8.51 -30.14 17.12
N ALA A 230 -7.27 -29.78 17.43
CA ALA A 230 -6.49 -30.37 18.50
C ALA A 230 -7.13 -30.09 19.88
N ARG A 231 -7.57 -28.85 20.13
CA ARG A 231 -8.30 -28.48 21.35
C ARG A 231 -9.63 -29.21 21.48
N TRP A 232 -10.37 -29.36 20.39
CA TRP A 232 -11.63 -30.10 20.36
C TRP A 232 -11.44 -31.57 20.73
N LYS A 233 -10.46 -32.25 20.09
CA LYS A 233 -10.12 -33.65 20.40
C LYS A 233 -9.67 -33.81 21.85
N GLU A 234 -8.87 -32.90 22.38
CA GLU A 234 -8.47 -32.96 23.78
C GLU A 234 -9.66 -32.72 24.72
N SER A 235 -10.54 -31.76 24.40
CA SER A 235 -11.75 -31.53 25.18
C SER A 235 -12.59 -32.80 25.25
N GLN A 236 -12.79 -33.50 24.13
CA GLN A 236 -13.49 -34.79 24.10
C GLN A 236 -12.77 -35.85 24.96
N ARG A 237 -11.44 -35.91 24.91
CA ARG A 237 -10.64 -36.84 25.71
C ARG A 237 -10.79 -36.55 27.21
N ILE A 238 -10.69 -35.29 27.62
CA ILE A 238 -10.84 -34.86 29.01
C ILE A 238 -12.26 -35.15 29.50
N THR A 239 -13.29 -34.81 28.70
CA THR A 239 -14.67 -35.13 29.03
C THR A 239 -14.85 -36.63 29.24
N ARG A 240 -14.31 -37.49 28.36
CA ARG A 240 -14.36 -38.95 28.53
C ARG A 240 -13.64 -39.43 29.79
N MET A 241 -12.42 -38.95 30.04
CA MET A 241 -11.67 -39.31 31.24
C MET A 241 -12.42 -38.91 32.52
N LEU A 242 -13.09 -37.76 32.51
CA LEU A 242 -13.88 -37.28 33.63
C LEU A 242 -15.19 -38.05 33.80
N THR A 243 -15.90 -38.38 32.72
CA THR A 243 -17.10 -39.22 32.79
C THR A 243 -16.74 -40.63 33.27
N ASP A 244 -15.62 -41.20 32.81
CA ASP A 244 -15.16 -42.52 33.24
C ASP A 244 -14.71 -42.51 34.71
N ALA A 245 -14.07 -41.43 35.17
CA ALA A 245 -13.71 -41.26 36.58
C ALA A 245 -14.97 -41.12 37.46
N ALA A 246 -15.94 -40.30 37.05
CA ALA A 246 -17.21 -40.12 37.74
C ALA A 246 -18.02 -41.43 37.82
N ALA A 247 -17.97 -42.26 36.77
CA ALA A 247 -18.63 -43.58 36.76
C ALA A 247 -17.99 -44.61 37.70
N ARG A 248 -16.70 -44.47 38.04
CA ARG A 248 -15.99 -45.37 38.98
C ARG A 248 -16.19 -44.99 40.44
N GLU A 249 -16.54 -43.73 40.72
CA GLU A 249 -16.79 -43.25 42.06
C GLU A 249 -18.20 -43.70 42.51
N ARG A 250 -18.29 -44.48 43.60
CA ARG A 250 -19.56 -45.06 44.12
C ARG A 250 -20.47 -44.02 44.79
N GLY A 251 -20.81 -42.96 44.07
CA GLY A 251 -21.71 -41.88 44.50
C GLY A 251 -22.79 -41.58 43.45
N ASN A 252 -23.67 -40.61 43.74
CA ASN A 252 -24.74 -40.21 42.85
C ASN A 252 -24.16 -39.72 41.49
N PRO A 253 -24.34 -40.47 40.37
CA PRO A 253 -23.59 -40.25 39.14
C PRO A 253 -23.88 -38.88 38.51
N GLU A 254 -25.08 -38.34 38.68
CA GLU A 254 -25.49 -37.04 38.14
C GLU A 254 -24.76 -35.86 38.79
N GLU A 255 -24.51 -35.95 40.09
CA GLU A 255 -23.82 -34.91 40.86
C GLU A 255 -22.31 -34.88 40.56
N ASN A 256 -21.73 -36.05 40.30
CA ASN A 256 -20.31 -36.17 39.95
C ASN A 256 -20.05 -35.70 38.50
N ILE A 257 -20.97 -35.98 37.57
CA ILE A 257 -20.88 -35.51 36.18
C ILE A 257 -21.01 -33.98 36.11
N SER A 258 -21.96 -33.40 36.85
CA SER A 258 -22.14 -31.93 36.88
C SER A 258 -20.93 -31.22 37.50
N ARG A 259 -20.35 -31.74 38.58
CA ARG A 259 -19.11 -31.20 39.18
C ARG A 259 -17.90 -31.30 38.25
N ALA A 260 -17.77 -32.42 37.53
CA ALA A 260 -16.71 -32.60 36.54
C ALA A 260 -16.86 -31.62 35.35
N LEU A 261 -18.08 -31.37 34.89
CA LEU A 261 -18.38 -30.38 33.86
C LEU A 261 -18.07 -28.94 34.32
N VAL A 262 -18.37 -28.61 35.58
CA VAL A 262 -18.02 -27.31 36.18
C VAL A 262 -16.51 -27.14 36.29
N GLY A 263 -15.76 -28.21 36.59
CA GLY A 263 -14.28 -28.20 36.60
C GLY A 263 -13.65 -27.93 35.22
N VAL A 264 -14.29 -28.41 34.14
CA VAL A 264 -13.86 -28.15 32.75
C VAL A 264 -14.24 -26.74 32.30
N GLN A 265 -15.40 -26.24 32.72
CA GLN A 265 -15.85 -24.85 32.46
C GLN A 265 -15.18 -23.81 33.37
N GLY A 266 -14.46 -24.25 34.39
CA GLY A 266 -13.72 -23.46 35.37
C GLY A 266 -12.49 -22.74 34.80
N ARG A 267 -12.59 -22.11 33.62
CA ARG A 267 -11.79 -20.92 33.38
C ARG A 267 -12.28 -19.89 34.40
N GLY A 268 -11.49 -19.66 35.45
CA GLY A 268 -11.74 -18.59 36.40
C GLY A 268 -11.96 -17.26 35.67
N VAL A 269 -12.53 -16.27 36.35
CA VAL A 269 -12.87 -14.96 35.78
C VAL A 269 -11.73 -14.39 34.91
N TRP A 270 -10.48 -14.55 35.37
CA TRP A 270 -9.26 -14.20 34.62
C TRP A 270 -9.10 -14.92 33.28
N GLY A 271 -9.36 -16.23 33.20
CA GLY A 271 -9.27 -16.97 31.94
C GLY A 271 -10.35 -16.59 30.94
N ARG A 272 -11.54 -16.20 31.41
CA ARG A 272 -12.61 -15.64 30.56
C ARG A 272 -12.23 -14.25 30.06
N PHE A 273 -11.70 -13.40 30.94
CA PHE A 273 -11.24 -12.05 30.60
C PHE A 273 -10.11 -12.07 29.56
N VAL A 274 -9.06 -12.89 29.75
CA VAL A 274 -7.97 -13.04 28.78
C VAL A 274 -8.47 -13.59 27.45
N GLY A 275 -9.40 -14.55 27.47
CA GLY A 275 -10.02 -15.08 26.27
C GLY A 275 -10.83 -14.04 25.50
N PHE A 276 -11.60 -13.20 26.22
CA PHE A 276 -12.34 -12.08 25.64
C PHE A 276 -11.40 -11.03 25.04
N LEU A 277 -10.38 -10.59 25.79
CA LEU A 277 -9.41 -9.61 25.31
C LEU A 277 -8.65 -10.10 24.08
N SER A 278 -8.20 -11.36 24.08
CA SER A 278 -7.60 -12.01 22.91
C SER A 278 -8.58 -12.06 21.71
N GLY A 279 -9.87 -12.30 21.97
CA GLY A 279 -10.91 -12.26 20.94
C GLY A 279 -11.08 -10.88 20.32
N VAL A 280 -11.11 -9.82 21.14
CA VAL A 280 -11.23 -8.42 20.71
C VAL A 280 -9.99 -7.97 19.93
N ILE A 281 -8.78 -8.20 20.46
CA ILE A 281 -7.55 -7.82 19.77
C ILE A 281 -7.43 -8.60 18.46
N GLY A 282 -7.77 -9.90 18.45
CA GLY A 282 -7.81 -10.69 17.22
C GLY A 282 -8.82 -10.16 16.20
N LEU A 283 -10.01 -9.72 16.63
CA LEU A 283 -10.99 -9.08 15.76
C LEU A 283 -10.44 -7.78 15.16
N VAL A 284 -9.85 -6.91 15.98
CA VAL A 284 -9.27 -5.64 15.51
C VAL A 284 -8.15 -5.89 14.51
N ALA A 285 -7.24 -6.84 14.79
CA ALA A 285 -6.17 -7.22 13.88
C ALA A 285 -6.72 -7.73 12.54
N GLY A 286 -7.72 -8.62 12.60
CA GLY A 286 -8.38 -9.18 11.43
C GLY A 286 -9.14 -8.15 10.59
N LEU A 287 -9.92 -7.27 11.23
CA LEU A 287 -10.66 -6.19 10.56
C LEU A 287 -9.72 -5.18 9.92
N THR A 288 -8.62 -4.82 10.59
CA THR A 288 -7.61 -3.91 10.03
C THR A 288 -7.03 -4.50 8.74
N GLY A 289 -6.66 -5.79 8.76
CA GLY A 289 -6.18 -6.48 7.55
C GLY A 289 -7.23 -6.52 6.44
N LEU A 290 -8.50 -6.76 6.78
CA LEU A 290 -9.61 -6.78 5.83
C LEU A 290 -9.84 -5.40 5.16
N ILE A 291 -9.85 -4.33 5.96
CA ILE A 291 -10.02 -2.95 5.47
C ILE A 291 -8.87 -2.59 4.53
N LEU A 292 -7.63 -2.87 4.94
CA LEU A 292 -6.45 -2.56 4.11
C LEU A 292 -6.45 -3.31 2.77
N VAL A 293 -6.81 -4.60 2.76
CA VAL A 293 -6.94 -5.34 1.49
C VAL A 293 -8.06 -4.80 0.62
N THR A 294 -9.17 -4.36 1.22
CA THR A 294 -10.29 -3.77 0.47
C THR A 294 -9.88 -2.45 -0.17
N LEU A 295 -9.19 -1.58 0.57
CA LEU A 295 -8.66 -0.32 0.04
C LEU A 295 -7.66 -0.56 -1.09
N LEU A 296 -6.75 -1.52 -0.91
CA LEU A 296 -5.79 -1.92 -1.93
C LEU A 296 -6.49 -2.48 -3.18
N LEU A 297 -7.54 -3.27 -3.01
CA LEU A 297 -8.32 -3.80 -4.12
C LEU A 297 -9.01 -2.66 -4.90
N ILE A 298 -9.56 -1.67 -4.21
CA ILE A 298 -10.16 -0.48 -4.84
C ILE A 298 -9.10 0.27 -5.63
N ASP A 299 -7.95 0.56 -5.02
CA ASP A 299 -6.83 1.29 -5.64
C ASP A 299 -6.33 0.58 -6.91
N MET A 300 -6.05 -0.72 -6.82
CA MET A 300 -5.63 -1.53 -7.97
C MET A 300 -6.71 -1.67 -9.03
N SER A 301 -8.00 -1.61 -8.65
CA SER A 301 -9.11 -1.61 -9.61
C SER A 301 -9.21 -0.28 -10.35
N ILE A 302 -9.01 0.85 -9.67
CA ILE A 302 -8.94 2.18 -10.28
C ILE A 302 -7.76 2.23 -11.23
N ALA A 303 -6.55 1.83 -10.79
CA ALA A 303 -5.37 1.79 -11.65
C ALA A 303 -5.56 0.88 -12.88
N ALA A 304 -6.18 -0.29 -12.70
CA ALA A 304 -6.52 -1.16 -13.83
C ALA A 304 -7.54 -0.51 -14.77
N TYR A 305 -8.57 0.15 -14.23
CA TYR A 305 -9.59 0.85 -15.01
C TYR A 305 -8.98 2.00 -15.81
N ASP A 306 -8.21 2.89 -15.16
CA ASP A 306 -7.57 4.04 -15.78
C ASP A 306 -6.62 3.61 -16.89
N SER A 307 -5.90 2.51 -16.69
CA SER A 307 -5.02 1.95 -17.71
C SER A 307 -5.74 1.32 -18.91
N SER A 308 -7.04 1.05 -18.77
CA SER A 308 -7.90 0.53 -19.85
C SER A 308 -8.58 1.63 -20.66
N VAL A 309 -8.50 2.89 -20.20
CA VAL A 309 -9.09 4.03 -20.89
C VAL A 309 -8.38 4.23 -22.24
N ALA A 310 -9.18 4.31 -23.30
CA ALA A 310 -8.66 4.58 -24.63
C ALA A 310 -8.00 5.97 -24.67
N LEU A 311 -6.95 6.10 -25.48
CA LEU A 311 -6.30 7.39 -25.67
C LEU A 311 -7.30 8.41 -26.26
N PRO A 312 -7.21 9.70 -25.88
CA PRO A 312 -8.27 10.68 -26.12
C PRO A 312 -8.39 11.11 -27.59
N SER A 313 -7.41 10.78 -28.43
CA SER A 313 -7.44 11.09 -29.86
C SER A 313 -6.67 10.06 -30.68
N ALA A 314 -6.99 9.94 -31.97
CA ALA A 314 -6.24 9.09 -32.91
C ALA A 314 -4.78 9.55 -33.11
N PHE A 315 -4.48 10.81 -32.77
CA PHE A 315 -3.13 11.38 -32.82
C PHE A 315 -2.32 11.12 -31.54
N SER A 316 -2.97 10.61 -30.49
CA SER A 316 -2.32 10.27 -29.23
C SER A 316 -1.49 9.00 -29.37
N LYS A 317 -0.25 9.05 -28.89
CA LYS A 317 0.66 7.91 -28.83
C LYS A 317 1.34 7.87 -27.46
N LEU A 318 1.53 6.67 -26.93
CA LEU A 318 2.42 6.43 -25.80
C LEU A 318 3.80 6.11 -26.33
N VAL A 319 4.77 6.96 -26.03
CA VAL A 319 6.15 6.86 -26.49
C VAL A 319 7.00 6.38 -25.33
N THR A 320 7.59 5.19 -25.49
CA THR A 320 8.52 4.65 -24.50
C THR A 320 9.88 5.34 -24.63
N VAL A 321 10.35 5.97 -23.56
CA VAL A 321 11.62 6.70 -23.50
C VAL A 321 12.41 6.31 -22.26
N GLN A 322 13.73 6.35 -22.34
CA GLN A 322 14.61 6.10 -21.20
C GLN A 322 15.52 7.32 -20.97
N PRO A 323 15.10 8.29 -20.14
CA PRO A 323 15.92 9.42 -19.73
C PRO A 323 17.24 8.94 -19.09
N PRO A 324 18.37 9.64 -19.28
CA PRO A 324 19.66 9.25 -18.67
C PRO A 324 19.59 9.13 -17.14
N SER A 325 18.70 9.90 -16.53
CA SER A 325 18.44 9.96 -15.09
C SER A 325 17.42 8.93 -14.59
N ALA A 326 16.79 8.18 -15.50
CA ALA A 326 15.86 7.12 -15.19
C ALA A 326 16.55 5.77 -15.38
N ALA A 327 16.52 4.91 -14.37
CA ALA A 327 17.13 3.58 -14.49
C ALA A 327 16.28 2.61 -15.34
N TRP A 328 15.07 3.02 -15.76
CA TRP A 328 14.13 2.22 -16.54
C TRP A 328 13.43 3.09 -17.61
N PRO A 329 12.91 2.45 -18.67
CA PRO A 329 12.05 3.13 -19.63
C PRO A 329 10.71 3.52 -19.00
N ILE A 330 10.19 4.68 -19.40
CA ILE A 330 8.86 5.19 -19.05
C ILE A 330 8.05 5.48 -20.31
N ASN A 331 6.73 5.36 -20.23
CA ASN A 331 5.82 5.75 -21.30
C ASN A 331 5.35 7.19 -21.10
N VAL A 332 5.58 8.04 -22.10
CA VAL A 332 5.13 9.43 -22.14
C VAL A 332 4.03 9.55 -23.19
N HIS A 333 2.88 10.06 -22.81
CA HIS A 333 1.82 10.44 -23.73
C HIS A 333 2.19 11.71 -24.49
N LEU A 334 2.04 11.64 -25.81
CA LEU A 334 2.26 12.74 -26.73
C LEU A 334 1.21 12.67 -27.83
N ALA A 335 0.59 13.79 -28.16
CA ALA A 335 -0.35 13.91 -29.27
C ALA A 335 -0.05 15.15 -30.09
N CYS A 336 0.28 14.98 -31.37
CA CYS A 336 0.58 16.07 -32.28
C CYS A 336 -0.45 16.12 -33.41
N VAL A 337 -1.13 17.25 -33.54
CA VAL A 337 -2.21 17.47 -34.49
C VAL A 337 -1.78 18.49 -35.51
N ASP A 338 -1.85 18.11 -36.79
CA ASP A 338 -1.64 19.02 -37.91
C ASP A 338 -2.85 19.92 -38.13
N PRO A 339 -2.67 21.16 -38.60
CA PRO A 339 -3.81 22.03 -38.89
C PRO A 339 -4.71 21.37 -39.95
N PRO A 340 -6.04 21.53 -39.87
CA PRO A 340 -6.99 20.80 -40.71
C PRO A 340 -6.78 21.00 -42.22
N ASN A 341 -6.15 22.11 -42.62
CA ASN A 341 -5.84 22.43 -44.02
C ASN A 341 -4.43 22.02 -44.48
N ALA A 342 -3.65 21.33 -43.64
CA ALA A 342 -2.24 20.99 -43.91
C ALA A 342 -2.03 20.07 -45.12
N THR A 343 -3.03 19.25 -45.47
CA THR A 343 -2.97 18.34 -46.63
C THR A 343 -2.81 19.10 -47.96
N HIS A 344 -3.22 20.37 -48.02
CA HIS A 344 -3.01 21.23 -49.19
C HIS A 344 -1.63 21.92 -49.19
N PHE A 345 -1.02 22.17 -48.03
CA PHE A 345 0.27 22.86 -47.93
C PHE A 345 1.48 21.94 -48.10
N ALA A 346 1.38 20.66 -47.70
CA ALA A 346 2.49 19.71 -47.83
C ALA A 346 2.79 19.28 -49.29
N ARG A 347 1.85 19.51 -50.22
CA ARG A 347 2.01 19.13 -51.63
C ARG A 347 2.59 20.24 -52.53
N SER A 348 2.81 21.45 -52.01
CA SER A 348 3.30 22.58 -52.80
C SER A 348 4.78 22.92 -52.59
N GLN A 349 5.56 22.06 -51.92
CA GLN A 349 7.03 22.16 -51.95
C GLN A 349 7.56 21.61 -53.28
N SER A 350 7.15 22.24 -54.39
CA SER A 350 7.91 22.19 -55.64
C SER A 350 9.10 23.13 -55.49
N PRO A 351 10.35 22.69 -55.72
CA PRO A 351 11.53 23.55 -55.64
C PRO A 351 11.60 24.62 -56.75
N TYR A 352 10.60 24.70 -57.63
CA TYR A 352 10.52 25.66 -58.73
C TYR A 352 9.19 26.41 -58.73
N SER A 353 8.95 27.29 -57.76
CA SER A 353 8.00 28.39 -57.97
C SER A 353 8.52 29.68 -57.33
N SER A 354 9.21 30.47 -58.13
CA SER A 354 9.60 31.85 -57.81
C SER A 354 8.36 32.73 -57.95
N GLY A 355 7.63 32.94 -56.85
CA GLY A 355 6.38 33.70 -56.90
C GLY A 355 5.83 34.07 -55.52
N SER A 356 6.62 34.81 -54.74
CA SER A 356 6.23 35.75 -53.66
C SER A 356 4.82 35.65 -53.04
N ALA A 357 4.47 34.50 -52.47
CA ALA A 357 3.57 34.44 -51.33
C ALA A 357 4.34 33.68 -50.24
N ARG A 358 4.96 34.41 -49.31
CA ARG A 358 5.56 33.80 -48.11
C ARG A 358 4.42 33.15 -47.33
N THR A 359 4.20 31.85 -47.55
CA THR A 359 3.40 31.03 -46.64
C THR A 359 4.04 31.19 -45.27
N ALA A 360 3.30 31.76 -44.33
CA ALA A 360 3.77 31.91 -42.96
C ALA A 360 4.10 30.52 -42.41
N VAL A 361 5.39 30.26 -42.21
CA VAL A 361 5.87 29.03 -41.58
C VAL A 361 5.67 29.24 -40.09
N PHE A 362 4.60 28.69 -39.54
CA PHE A 362 4.34 28.74 -38.10
C PHE A 362 5.18 27.67 -37.38
N PRO A 363 5.76 27.98 -36.21
CA PRO A 363 6.43 26.98 -35.39
C PRO A 363 5.43 25.93 -34.90
N THR A 364 5.94 24.75 -34.55
CA THR A 364 5.15 23.74 -33.84
C THR A 364 4.98 24.18 -32.39
N ILE A 365 3.74 24.37 -31.96
CA ILE A 365 3.45 24.71 -30.57
C ILE A 365 3.50 23.43 -29.74
N LEU A 366 4.30 23.43 -28.68
CA LEU A 366 4.31 22.38 -27.68
C LEU A 366 3.58 22.91 -26.45
N TYR A 367 2.40 22.38 -26.16
CA TYR A 367 1.58 22.79 -25.05
C TYR A 367 1.90 21.96 -23.80
N GLU A 368 2.21 22.65 -22.71
CA GLU A 368 2.34 22.08 -21.37
C GLU A 368 1.23 22.62 -20.49
N SER A 369 0.42 21.72 -19.93
CA SER A 369 -0.65 22.05 -18.99
C SER A 369 -0.12 22.45 -17.62
N SER A 370 -0.99 23.06 -16.81
CA SER A 370 -0.69 23.39 -15.43
C SER A 370 -0.37 22.15 -14.60
N SER A 371 0.44 22.31 -13.55
CA SER A 371 0.70 21.26 -12.57
C SER A 371 -0.61 20.67 -12.05
N GLY A 372 -0.70 19.34 -11.94
CA GLY A 372 -1.94 18.65 -11.55
C GLY A 372 -2.89 18.33 -12.70
N VAL A 373 -2.69 18.89 -13.89
CA VAL A 373 -3.64 18.82 -15.00
C VAL A 373 -3.03 18.07 -16.18
N PRO A 374 -3.70 17.03 -16.74
CA PRO A 374 -3.24 16.37 -17.96
C PRO A 374 -3.35 17.30 -19.18
N GLY A 375 -2.30 17.35 -20.00
CA GLY A 375 -2.30 18.13 -21.24
C GLY A 375 -3.18 17.51 -22.32
N SER A 376 -3.44 16.21 -22.22
CA SER A 376 -4.34 15.45 -23.07
C SER A 376 -5.81 15.90 -22.98
N LEU A 377 -6.20 16.63 -21.93
CA LEU A 377 -7.53 17.25 -21.84
C LEU A 377 -7.78 18.29 -22.94
N ALA A 378 -6.73 18.96 -23.43
CA ALA A 378 -6.85 19.95 -24.50
C ALA A 378 -7.39 19.35 -25.81
N LEU A 379 -7.24 18.03 -25.99
CA LEU A 379 -7.71 17.29 -27.16
C LEU A 379 -9.20 17.01 -27.14
N LEU A 380 -9.85 17.10 -25.97
CA LEU A 380 -11.27 16.80 -25.82
C LEU A 380 -12.11 18.01 -26.25
N ASP A 381 -13.14 17.75 -27.06
CA ASP A 381 -14.08 18.78 -27.52
C ASP A 381 -15.01 19.27 -26.40
N VAL A 382 -15.33 18.37 -25.46
CA VAL A 382 -16.24 18.62 -24.34
C VAL A 382 -15.49 18.33 -23.03
N PRO A 383 -15.64 19.18 -21.99
CA PRO A 383 -15.01 18.92 -20.70
C PRO A 383 -15.57 17.67 -20.01
N LEU A 384 -14.69 16.93 -19.33
CA LEU A 384 -15.08 15.72 -18.61
C LEU A 384 -16.01 16.07 -17.43
N PRO A 385 -17.10 15.31 -17.21
CA PRO A 385 -17.97 15.49 -16.06
C PRO A 385 -17.28 15.08 -14.73
N PRO A 386 -17.62 15.70 -13.59
CA PRO A 386 -18.56 16.79 -13.41
C PRO A 386 -17.90 18.14 -13.75
N SER A 387 -18.33 18.75 -14.85
CA SER A 387 -17.90 20.07 -15.31
C SER A 387 -19.11 21.00 -15.32
N GLY A 388 -18.90 22.26 -14.98
CA GLY A 388 -19.95 23.28 -15.08
C GLY A 388 -20.35 23.51 -16.54
N PRO A 389 -21.54 24.10 -16.80
CA PRO A 389 -22.02 24.36 -18.15
C PRO A 389 -21.08 25.26 -18.97
N ASP A 390 -20.29 26.10 -18.29
CA ASP A 390 -19.34 27.04 -18.90
C ASP A 390 -17.87 26.57 -18.78
N ALA A 391 -17.63 25.32 -18.37
CA ALA A 391 -16.26 24.82 -18.24
C ALA A 391 -15.60 24.67 -19.61
N VAL A 392 -14.31 24.98 -19.69
CA VAL A 392 -13.50 24.83 -20.91
C VAL A 392 -12.29 23.96 -20.57
N ASN A 393 -11.96 23.04 -21.48
CA ASN A 393 -10.76 22.22 -21.31
C ASN A 393 -9.50 23.10 -21.35
N PRO A 394 -8.56 22.93 -20.41
CA PRO A 394 -7.29 23.65 -20.41
C PRO A 394 -6.55 23.38 -21.73
N GLY A 395 -5.92 24.41 -22.29
CA GLY A 395 -5.23 24.32 -23.59
C GLY A 395 -6.12 24.22 -24.84
N ARG A 396 -7.45 24.07 -24.71
CA ARG A 396 -8.34 23.91 -25.88
C ARG A 396 -8.28 25.08 -26.85
N TRP A 397 -8.07 26.28 -26.32
CA TRP A 397 -7.94 27.52 -27.09
C TRP A 397 -6.83 27.46 -28.16
N LEU A 398 -5.79 26.64 -27.98
CA LEU A 398 -4.74 26.45 -29.00
C LEU A 398 -5.28 25.75 -30.24
N PHE A 399 -6.16 24.76 -30.08
CA PHE A 399 -6.82 24.08 -31.19
C PHE A 399 -7.85 24.99 -31.86
N ASP A 400 -8.50 25.89 -31.11
CA ASP A 400 -9.38 26.90 -31.68
C ASP A 400 -8.58 27.94 -32.51
N LEU A 401 -7.37 28.30 -32.08
CA LEU A 401 -6.47 29.12 -32.89
C LEU A 401 -5.94 28.37 -34.11
N GLN A 402 -5.71 27.06 -33.99
CA GLN A 402 -5.24 26.21 -35.08
C GLN A 402 -6.30 26.09 -36.17
N THR A 403 -7.56 25.87 -35.79
CA THR A 403 -8.70 25.84 -36.72
C THR A 403 -8.94 27.19 -37.41
N GLN A 404 -8.64 28.30 -36.72
CA GLN A 404 -8.61 29.65 -37.31
C GLN A 404 -7.40 29.92 -38.22
N GLY A 405 -6.44 28.98 -38.32
CA GLY A 405 -5.21 29.16 -39.11
C GLY A 405 -4.22 30.17 -38.53
N LYS A 406 -4.34 30.51 -37.24
CA LYS A 406 -3.45 31.46 -36.56
C LYS A 406 -2.21 30.81 -35.97
N VAL A 407 -2.25 29.49 -35.77
CA VAL A 407 -1.11 28.69 -35.30
C VAL A 407 -0.94 27.46 -36.18
N GLY A 408 0.29 26.95 -36.21
CA GLY A 408 0.67 25.78 -36.99
C GLY A 408 0.25 24.46 -36.34
N ARG A 409 1.15 23.48 -36.38
CA ARG A 409 0.98 22.19 -35.71
C ARG A 409 0.99 22.38 -34.19
N VAL A 410 0.12 21.68 -33.47
CA VAL A 410 0.05 21.73 -32.01
C VAL A 410 0.32 20.33 -31.47
N CYS A 411 1.29 20.22 -30.57
CA CYS A 411 1.62 19.03 -29.81
C CYS A 411 1.23 19.24 -28.35
N THR A 412 0.47 18.32 -27.79
CA THR A 412 0.13 18.24 -26.37
C THR A 412 0.80 17.02 -25.79
N TRP A 413 1.15 17.06 -24.52
CA TRP A 413 1.75 15.93 -23.83
C TRP A 413 1.29 15.92 -22.39
N ASP A 414 1.31 14.74 -21.78
CA ASP A 414 1.09 14.63 -20.34
C ASP A 414 2.45 14.58 -19.64
N ARG A 415 2.69 15.48 -18.69
CA ARG A 415 3.89 15.44 -17.85
C ARG A 415 3.93 14.10 -17.07
N PRO A 416 5.11 13.47 -16.85
CA PRO A 416 5.21 12.20 -16.14
C PRO A 416 4.47 12.21 -14.79
N GLY A 417 3.54 11.28 -14.61
CA GLY A 417 2.66 11.18 -13.43
C GLY A 417 1.30 11.87 -13.56
N TYR A 418 1.00 12.47 -14.71
CA TYR A 418 -0.32 12.99 -15.04
C TYR A 418 -0.91 12.28 -16.26
N GLY A 419 -2.24 12.26 -16.34
CA GLY A 419 -2.98 11.73 -17.49
C GLY A 419 -2.57 10.30 -17.84
N PHE A 420 -2.13 10.13 -19.08
CA PHE A 420 -1.71 8.85 -19.64
C PHE A 420 -0.19 8.59 -19.50
N SER A 421 0.58 9.56 -19.00
CA SER A 421 2.03 9.42 -18.81
C SER A 421 2.39 8.72 -17.50
N GLN A 422 3.35 7.80 -17.56
CA GLN A 422 3.86 7.11 -16.37
C GLN A 422 4.64 8.04 -15.45
N VAL A 423 4.64 7.72 -14.15
CA VAL A 423 5.36 8.46 -13.11
C VAL A 423 6.88 8.29 -13.27
N LEU A 424 7.62 9.41 -13.29
CA LEU A 424 9.08 9.42 -13.22
C LEU A 424 9.54 9.26 -11.75
N ASN A 425 10.73 8.68 -11.50
CA ASN A 425 11.25 8.53 -10.12
C ASN A 425 11.35 9.82 -9.32
N ASN A 426 11.66 10.91 -10.01
CA ASN A 426 11.78 12.25 -9.49
C ASN A 426 11.21 13.23 -10.51
N ALA A 427 10.38 14.17 -10.08
CA ALA A 427 9.77 15.19 -10.91
C ALA A 427 10.66 16.43 -11.14
N ASP A 428 11.97 16.29 -10.91
CA ASP A 428 12.96 17.33 -11.20
C ASP A 428 12.84 17.80 -12.66
N LEU A 429 12.77 19.12 -12.84
CA LEU A 429 12.46 19.77 -14.10
C LEU A 429 13.39 19.32 -15.22
N GLY A 430 14.69 19.15 -14.92
CA GLY A 430 15.67 18.67 -15.91
C GLY A 430 15.35 17.27 -16.44
N LYS A 431 14.90 16.37 -15.56
CA LYS A 431 14.55 14.99 -15.95
C LYS A 431 13.24 14.93 -16.73
N VAL A 432 12.29 15.78 -16.35
CA VAL A 432 11.02 15.94 -17.05
C VAL A 432 11.26 16.49 -18.47
N ALA A 433 12.14 17.48 -18.61
CA ALA A 433 12.54 18.03 -19.90
C ALA A 433 13.28 16.99 -20.77
N ASP A 434 14.18 16.18 -20.19
CA ASP A 434 14.85 15.08 -20.90
C ASP A 434 13.84 14.05 -21.41
N ALA A 435 12.86 13.67 -20.58
CA ALA A 435 11.81 12.73 -20.98
C ALA A 435 10.98 13.27 -22.15
N LEU A 436 10.57 14.54 -22.09
CA LEU A 436 9.86 15.22 -23.17
C LEU A 436 10.69 15.26 -24.46
N TRP A 437 11.95 15.69 -24.36
CA TRP A 437 12.84 15.78 -25.51
C TRP A 437 13.05 14.42 -26.18
N LEU A 438 13.29 13.37 -25.38
CA LEU A 438 13.41 12.01 -25.88
C LEU A 438 12.10 11.52 -26.51
N ALA A 439 10.94 11.90 -25.97
CA ALA A 439 9.64 11.51 -26.51
C ALA A 439 9.40 12.18 -27.87
N LEU A 440 9.69 13.48 -27.98
CA LEU A 440 9.64 14.21 -29.26
C LEU A 440 10.59 13.60 -30.30
N LYS A 441 11.81 13.24 -29.88
CA LYS A 441 12.81 12.63 -30.77
C LYS A 441 12.38 11.25 -31.25
N ALA A 442 11.97 10.37 -30.33
CA ALA A 442 11.53 9.01 -30.63
C ALA A 442 10.26 9.00 -31.50
N SER A 443 9.44 10.03 -31.36
CA SER A 443 8.21 10.18 -32.13
C SER A 443 8.37 10.88 -33.48
N GLY A 444 9.60 11.25 -33.85
CA GLY A 444 9.95 11.85 -35.13
C GLY A 444 9.63 13.34 -35.27
N GLU A 445 9.22 14.00 -34.19
CA GLU A 445 8.77 15.39 -34.23
C GLU A 445 9.92 16.40 -34.34
N THR A 446 11.16 16.01 -33.97
CA THR A 446 12.31 16.95 -33.89
C THR A 446 13.00 17.28 -35.21
N ARG A 447 12.70 16.59 -36.31
CA ARG A 447 13.43 16.78 -37.58
C ARG A 447 12.94 18.00 -38.35
N GLY A 448 13.79 19.03 -38.46
CA GLY A 448 13.58 20.19 -39.34
C GLY A 448 12.43 21.10 -38.91
N ARG A 449 12.12 21.15 -37.60
CA ARG A 449 11.02 21.94 -37.05
C ARG A 449 11.49 22.82 -35.91
N GLU A 450 10.96 24.04 -35.89
CA GLU A 450 11.09 24.96 -34.77
C GLU A 450 9.94 24.72 -33.79
N PHE A 451 10.26 24.72 -32.49
CA PHE A 451 9.29 24.52 -31.42
C PHE A 451 9.10 25.81 -30.64
N LEU A 452 7.85 26.09 -30.28
CA LEU A 452 7.49 27.09 -29.27
C LEU A 452 6.81 26.36 -28.11
N LEU A 453 7.46 26.31 -26.96
CA LEU A 453 6.85 25.78 -25.74
C LEU A 453 5.90 26.82 -25.15
N VAL A 454 4.66 26.41 -24.90
CA VAL A 454 3.60 27.24 -24.31
C VAL A 454 3.11 26.50 -23.07
N GLY A 455 3.46 27.02 -21.90
CA GLY A 455 3.00 26.52 -20.60
C GLY A 455 1.79 27.31 -20.10
N GLU A 456 0.78 26.61 -19.56
CA GLU A 456 -0.33 27.22 -18.83
C GLU A 456 -0.10 27.06 -17.33
N GLY A 457 0.24 28.15 -16.62
CA GLY A 457 0.52 28.13 -15.18
C GLY A 457 1.83 28.83 -14.80
N TYR A 458 2.12 28.90 -13.50
CA TYR A 458 3.41 29.39 -13.00
C TYR A 458 4.49 28.34 -13.32
N GLY A 459 5.49 28.74 -14.11
CA GLY A 459 6.71 27.96 -14.28
C GLY A 459 7.43 27.88 -12.94
N GLU A 460 7.35 26.74 -12.28
CA GLU A 460 8.24 26.35 -11.18
C GLU A 460 9.35 25.45 -11.70
#